data_AF-A0A2C6C494-F1
#
_entry.id   AF-A0A2C6C494-F1
#
_cell.length_a   1.000
_cell.length_b   1.000
_cell.length_c   1.000
_cell.angle_alpha   90.00
_cell.angle_beta   90.00
_cell.angle_gamma   90.00
#
_symmetry.space_group_name_H-M   'P 1'
#
loop_
_entity.id
_entity.type
_entity.pdbx_description
1 polymer ?
#
loop_
_entity_poly.entity_id
_entity_poly.type
_entity_poly.pdbx_seq_one_letter_code
_entity_poly.pdbx_strand_id
1 'polypeptide(L)'
;MEDEILDENLTVEYRKYDSQTIVRINDAKIQLGEDLNNIITGRTTLFALFGLNVLGLFVGMITDEYGDLFVGTVLEFVVLGCFYLLLGYLVPRRPLLYLALGVGLYVLVLIGNAIIMSETIFVGFFVKIAVFYGFFRGISGALSLRRTKERLSSLGVPEEEIKQAIRTLKPIPRTG
;
A
#
# COMPACT_ATOMS: atom_id res chain seq x y z
N MET A 1 -13.08 -6.63 51.47
CA MET A 1 -12.43 -7.57 50.52
C MET A 1 -13.35 -7.58 49.31
N GLU A 2 -13.09 -6.93 48.19
CA GLU A 2 -11.92 -6.25 47.62
C GLU A 2 -12.48 -5.17 46.69
N ASP A 3 -12.25 -3.89 46.97
CA ASP A 3 -12.65 -2.78 46.09
C ASP A 3 -11.57 -1.70 46.14
N GLU A 4 -10.32 -2.08 45.90
CA GLU A 4 -9.18 -1.15 45.94
C GLU A 4 -8.10 -1.55 44.92
N ILE A 5 -8.51 -1.62 43.65
CA ILE A 5 -7.60 -1.63 42.50
C ILE A 5 -8.09 -0.55 41.51
N LEU A 6 -8.02 0.71 41.93
CA LEU A 6 -8.24 1.86 41.06
C LEU A 6 -6.96 2.72 41.03
N ASP A 7 -6.43 2.86 39.82
CA ASP A 7 -5.88 4.12 39.29
C ASP A 7 -4.56 4.69 39.85
N GLU A 8 -3.51 3.87 40.03
CA GLU A 8 -2.19 4.41 40.40
C GLU A 8 -1.13 4.46 39.27
N ASN A 9 -1.48 4.26 37.99
CA ASN A 9 -0.43 4.25 36.94
C ASN A 9 -0.79 4.85 35.57
N LEU A 10 -1.77 5.75 35.52
CA LEU A 10 -2.09 6.51 34.30
C LEU A 10 -1.80 8.01 34.45
N THR A 11 -0.74 8.38 35.18
CA THR A 11 -0.13 9.70 34.98
C THR A 11 0.64 9.66 33.67
N VAL A 12 -0.08 9.82 32.56
CA VAL A 12 0.54 10.23 31.29
C VAL A 12 1.18 11.57 31.59
N GLU A 13 2.50 11.59 31.82
CA GLU A 13 3.25 12.83 31.90
C GLU A 13 3.02 13.59 30.60
N TYR A 14 2.15 14.59 30.67
CA TYR A 14 1.99 15.56 29.59
C TYR A 14 3.30 16.31 29.49
N ARG A 15 4.22 15.81 28.65
CA ARG A 15 5.42 16.56 28.28
C ARG A 15 4.96 17.91 27.78
N LYS A 16 5.32 18.95 28.51
CA LYS A 16 5.03 20.33 28.16
C LYS A 16 5.96 20.72 27.01
N TYR A 17 5.56 20.38 25.80
CA TYR A 17 6.29 20.76 24.60
C TYR A 17 6.25 22.28 24.44
N ASP A 18 7.36 22.87 23.98
CA ASP A 18 7.32 24.25 23.53
C ASP A 18 6.46 24.37 22.25
N SER A 19 5.96 25.57 21.98
CA SER A 19 5.10 25.84 20.81
C SER A 19 5.76 25.45 19.49
N GLN A 20 7.09 25.64 19.36
CA GLN A 20 7.82 25.30 18.14
C GLN A 20 7.90 23.78 17.91
N THR A 21 8.01 23.00 18.98
CA THR A 21 8.09 21.55 18.97
C THR A 21 6.74 20.96 18.64
N ILE A 22 5.64 21.53 19.15
CA ILE A 22 4.28 21.15 18.76
C ILE A 22 4.07 21.33 17.25
N VAL A 23 4.51 22.46 16.69
CA VAL A 23 4.44 22.70 15.23
C VAL A 23 5.25 21.66 14.47
N ARG A 24 6.49 21.39 14.88
CA ARG A 24 7.36 20.38 14.22
C ARG A 24 6.77 18.97 14.29
N ILE A 25 6.16 18.60 15.42
CA ILE A 25 5.46 17.31 15.58
C ILE A 25 4.28 17.24 14.63
N ASN A 26 3.46 18.29 14.56
CA ASN A 26 2.30 18.33 13.69
C ASN A 26 2.70 18.28 12.21
N ASP A 27 3.75 18.97 11.79
CA ASP A 27 4.29 18.88 10.42
C ASP A 27 4.76 17.47 10.08
N ALA A 28 5.47 16.82 11.00
CA ALA A 28 5.93 15.44 10.82
C ALA A 28 4.76 14.45 10.80
N LYS A 29 3.70 14.67 11.58
CA LYS A 29 2.46 13.87 11.54
C LYS A 29 1.71 14.05 10.22
N ILE A 30 1.66 15.26 9.68
CA ILE A 30 1.07 15.54 8.35
C ILE A 30 1.86 14.80 7.28
N GLN A 31 3.19 14.91 7.29
CA GLN A 31 4.07 14.22 6.35
C GLN A 31 3.90 12.69 6.44
N LEU A 32 3.76 12.14 7.64
CA LEU A 32 3.46 10.72 7.84
C LEU A 32 2.13 10.35 7.19
N GLY A 33 1.09 11.17 7.38
CA GLY A 33 -0.21 10.94 6.75
C GLY A 33 -0.14 10.91 5.22
N GLU A 34 0.64 11.81 4.61
CA GLU A 34 0.89 11.83 3.16
C GLU A 34 1.63 10.57 2.70
N ASP A 35 2.68 10.15 3.41
CA ASP A 35 3.43 8.92 3.13
C ASP A 35 2.51 7.69 3.18
N LEU A 36 1.64 7.60 4.19
CA LEU A 36 0.67 6.51 4.34
C LEU A 36 -0.39 6.53 3.22
N ASN A 37 -0.90 7.70 2.84
CA ASN A 37 -1.86 7.83 1.72
C ASN A 37 -1.23 7.40 0.38
N ASN A 38 0.03 7.74 0.16
CA ASN A 38 0.79 7.28 -1.00
C ASN A 38 0.93 5.75 -1.01
N ILE A 39 1.28 5.14 0.13
CA ILE A 39 1.32 3.67 0.28
C ILE A 39 -0.05 3.02 0.02
N ILE A 40 -1.13 3.62 0.54
CA ILE A 40 -2.51 3.17 0.29
C ILE A 40 -2.81 3.23 -1.21
N THR A 41 -2.38 4.27 -1.92
CA THR A 41 -2.56 4.37 -3.38
C THR A 41 -1.91 3.19 -4.08
N GLY A 42 -0.65 2.87 -3.77
CA GLY A 42 0.03 1.69 -4.34
C GLY A 42 -0.63 0.36 -3.96
N ARG A 43 -1.14 0.24 -2.73
CA ARG A 43 -1.91 -0.93 -2.28
C ARG A 43 -3.21 -1.08 -3.08
N THR A 44 -3.93 0.01 -3.29
CA THR A 44 -5.15 0.02 -4.09
C THR A 44 -4.85 -0.35 -5.54
N THR A 45 -3.70 0.06 -6.09
CA THR A 45 -3.25 -0.39 -7.42
C THR A 45 -3.11 -1.90 -7.50
N LEU A 46 -2.56 -2.57 -6.48
CA LEU A 46 -2.49 -4.03 -6.45
C LEU A 46 -3.88 -4.68 -6.45
N PHE A 47 -4.82 -4.15 -5.67
CA PHE A 47 -6.20 -4.64 -5.69
C PHE A 47 -6.92 -4.33 -7.00
N ALA A 48 -6.62 -3.20 -7.64
CA ALA A 48 -7.14 -2.86 -8.96
C ALA A 48 -6.62 -3.84 -10.02
N LEU A 49 -5.33 -4.23 -9.96
CA LEU A 49 -4.78 -5.26 -10.85
C LEU A 49 -5.43 -6.62 -10.62
N PHE A 50 -5.70 -7.00 -9.37
CA PHE A 50 -6.52 -8.18 -9.08
C PHE A 50 -7.90 -8.08 -9.72
N GLY A 51 -8.60 -6.95 -9.53
CA GLY A 51 -9.91 -6.72 -10.13
C GLY A 51 -9.89 -6.76 -11.66
N LEU A 52 -8.86 -6.19 -12.30
CA LEU A 52 -8.66 -6.25 -13.75
C LEU A 52 -8.43 -7.68 -14.24
N ASN A 53 -7.69 -8.51 -13.49
CA ASN A 53 -7.51 -9.92 -13.83
C ASN A 53 -8.84 -10.68 -13.76
N VAL A 54 -9.63 -10.47 -12.71
CA VAL A 54 -10.95 -11.09 -12.55
C VAL A 54 -11.91 -10.63 -13.67
N LEU A 55 -11.91 -9.34 -14.00
CA LEU A 55 -12.71 -8.80 -15.11
C LEU A 55 -12.26 -9.37 -16.45
N GLY A 56 -10.95 -9.45 -16.71
CA GLY A 56 -10.41 -10.04 -17.94
C GLY A 56 -10.84 -11.49 -18.11
N LEU A 57 -10.74 -12.29 -17.05
CA LEU A 57 -11.22 -13.66 -17.02
C LEU A 57 -12.72 -13.74 -17.33
N PHE A 58 -13.55 -12.91 -16.68
CA PHE A 58 -14.99 -12.92 -16.89
C PHE A 58 -15.38 -12.53 -18.33
N VAL A 59 -14.72 -11.51 -18.90
CA VAL A 59 -14.94 -11.09 -20.29
C VAL A 59 -14.57 -12.22 -21.24
N GLY A 60 -13.39 -12.83 -21.11
CA GLY A 60 -12.97 -13.90 -22.00
C GLY A 60 -13.81 -15.17 -21.89
N MET A 61 -14.43 -15.42 -20.73
CA MET A 61 -15.44 -16.49 -20.58
C MET A 61 -16.71 -16.21 -21.37
N ILE A 62 -17.15 -14.94 -21.45
CA ILE A 62 -18.39 -14.56 -22.17
C ILE A 62 -18.16 -14.51 -23.69
N THR A 63 -16.97 -14.09 -24.13
CA THR A 63 -16.64 -13.94 -25.55
C THR A 63 -16.16 -15.23 -26.22
N ASP A 64 -16.02 -16.32 -25.46
CA ASP A 64 -15.45 -17.60 -25.90
C ASP A 64 -14.06 -17.45 -26.54
N GLU A 65 -13.29 -16.46 -26.10
CA GLU A 65 -11.95 -16.18 -26.63
C GLU A 65 -10.94 -17.27 -26.31
N TYR A 66 -11.22 -18.12 -25.30
CA TYR A 66 -10.26 -19.08 -24.80
C TYR A 66 -10.31 -20.45 -25.48
N GLY A 67 -11.41 -20.81 -26.13
CA GLY A 67 -11.56 -22.08 -26.87
C GLY A 67 -10.95 -23.29 -26.15
N ASP A 68 -10.05 -24.00 -26.83
CA ASP A 68 -9.38 -25.21 -26.31
C ASP A 68 -8.36 -24.95 -25.19
N LEU A 69 -7.92 -23.70 -25.01
CA LEU A 69 -6.94 -23.31 -23.98
C LEU A 69 -7.58 -22.79 -22.69
N PHE A 70 -8.91 -22.86 -22.59
CA PHE A 70 -9.71 -22.35 -21.47
C PHE A 70 -9.12 -22.64 -20.10
N VAL A 71 -8.80 -23.90 -19.81
CA VAL A 71 -8.31 -24.31 -18.49
C VAL A 71 -6.95 -23.67 -18.18
N GLY A 72 -6.07 -23.58 -19.16
CA GLY A 72 -4.74 -22.99 -19.00
C GLY A 72 -4.81 -21.50 -18.73
N THR A 73 -5.60 -20.78 -19.53
CA THR A 73 -5.75 -19.32 -19.39
C THR A 73 -6.46 -18.95 -18.09
N VAL A 74 -7.54 -19.66 -17.72
CA VAL A 74 -8.22 -19.45 -16.44
C VAL A 74 -7.26 -19.64 -15.27
N LEU A 75 -6.44 -20.69 -15.30
CA LEU A 75 -5.47 -20.94 -14.25
C LEU A 75 -4.42 -19.82 -14.15
N GLU A 76 -3.93 -19.31 -15.27
CA GLU A 76 -3.00 -18.18 -15.30
C GLU A 76 -3.60 -16.93 -14.65
N PHE A 77 -4.80 -16.51 -15.07
CA PHE A 77 -5.48 -15.32 -14.52
C PHE A 77 -5.78 -15.46 -13.02
N VAL A 78 -6.20 -16.65 -12.58
CA VAL A 78 -6.47 -16.93 -11.17
C VAL A 78 -5.18 -16.87 -10.35
N VAL A 79 -4.12 -17.52 -10.81
CA VAL A 79 -2.82 -17.53 -10.11
C VAL A 79 -2.26 -16.11 -10.03
N LEU A 80 -2.22 -15.38 -11.14
CA LEU A 80 -1.73 -14.01 -11.20
C LEU A 80 -2.56 -13.06 -10.34
N GLY A 81 -3.89 -13.18 -10.39
CA GLY A 81 -4.82 -12.45 -9.53
C GLY A 81 -4.55 -12.70 -8.05
N CYS A 82 -4.40 -13.97 -7.64
CA CYS A 82 -4.07 -14.35 -6.27
C CYS A 82 -2.74 -13.73 -5.79
N PHE A 83 -1.73 -13.65 -6.65
CA PHE A 83 -0.48 -12.96 -6.33
C PHE A 83 -0.70 -11.46 -6.05
N TYR A 84 -1.43 -10.76 -6.91
CA TYR A 84 -1.72 -9.33 -6.67
C TYR A 84 -2.54 -9.10 -5.40
N LEU A 85 -3.53 -9.95 -5.13
CA LEU A 85 -4.34 -9.90 -3.91
C LEU A 85 -3.46 -10.12 -2.66
N LEU A 86 -2.59 -11.13 -2.68
CA LEU A 86 -1.69 -11.46 -1.59
C LEU A 86 -0.69 -10.32 -1.33
N LEU A 87 -0.06 -9.79 -2.38
CA LEU A 87 0.85 -8.66 -2.27
C LEU A 87 0.14 -7.43 -1.69
N GLY A 88 -1.07 -7.12 -2.16
CA GLY A 88 -1.90 -6.02 -1.67
C GLY A 88 -2.29 -6.17 -0.19
N TYR A 89 -2.55 -7.41 0.25
CA TYR A 89 -2.81 -7.70 1.66
C TYR A 89 -1.56 -7.53 2.54
N LEU A 90 -0.38 -7.84 2.03
CA LEU A 90 0.87 -7.81 2.79
C LEU A 90 1.55 -6.43 2.85
N VAL A 91 1.14 -5.47 2.01
CA VAL A 91 1.69 -4.09 1.97
C VAL A 91 1.88 -3.47 3.37
N PRO A 92 0.92 -3.49 4.32
CA PRO A 92 1.10 -2.85 5.62
C PRO A 92 2.28 -3.39 6.45
N ARG A 93 2.75 -4.62 6.17
CA ARG A 93 3.87 -5.24 6.91
C ARG A 93 5.24 -4.77 6.39
N ARG A 94 5.41 -4.72 5.07
CA ARG A 94 6.65 -4.28 4.41
C ARG A 94 6.32 -3.55 3.09
N PRO A 95 5.88 -2.28 3.16
CA PRO A 95 5.32 -1.58 2.02
C PRO A 95 6.23 -1.59 0.79
N LEU A 96 7.50 -1.22 1.00
CA LEU A 96 8.49 -1.13 -0.07
C LEU A 96 8.68 -2.47 -0.80
N LEU A 97 8.84 -3.56 -0.04
CA LEU A 97 9.10 -4.89 -0.60
C LEU A 97 7.93 -5.37 -1.45
N TYR A 98 6.70 -5.34 -0.92
CA TYR A 98 5.54 -5.89 -1.61
C TYR A 98 5.09 -5.02 -2.79
N LEU A 99 5.25 -3.69 -2.71
CA LEU A 99 5.01 -2.80 -3.84
C LEU A 99 6.06 -3.02 -4.95
N ALA A 100 7.34 -3.17 -4.59
CA ALA A 100 8.39 -3.46 -5.57
C ALA A 100 8.18 -4.81 -6.26
N LEU A 101 7.79 -5.86 -5.52
CA LEU A 101 7.41 -7.15 -6.10
C LEU A 101 6.20 -7.03 -7.01
N GLY A 102 5.21 -6.22 -6.62
CA GLY A 102 4.03 -5.92 -7.44
C GLY A 102 4.38 -5.28 -8.79
N VAL A 103 5.24 -4.26 -8.77
CA VAL A 103 5.77 -3.65 -10.00
C VAL A 103 6.54 -4.66 -10.83
N GLY A 104 7.44 -5.43 -10.21
CA GLY A 104 8.24 -6.44 -10.90
C GLY A 104 7.36 -7.47 -11.62
N LEU A 105 6.35 -8.01 -10.93
CA LEU A 105 5.40 -8.95 -11.51
C LEU A 105 4.61 -8.32 -12.67
N TYR A 106 4.13 -7.09 -12.50
CA TYR A 106 3.41 -6.36 -13.55
C TYR A 106 4.27 -6.10 -14.80
N VAL A 107 5.53 -5.70 -14.62
CA VAL A 107 6.47 -5.49 -15.73
C VAL A 107 6.77 -6.80 -16.44
N LEU A 108 6.94 -7.92 -15.70
CA LEU A 108 7.13 -9.24 -16.31
C LEU A 108 5.95 -9.65 -17.19
N VAL A 109 4.71 -9.43 -16.71
CA VAL A 109 3.49 -9.69 -17.50
C VAL A 109 3.45 -8.83 -18.76
N LEU A 110 3.80 -7.54 -18.64
CA LEU A 110 3.87 -6.65 -19.80
C LEU A 110 4.89 -7.12 -20.85
N ILE A 111 6.07 -7.55 -20.41
CA ILE A 111 7.12 -8.08 -21.30
C ILE A 111 6.65 -9.38 -21.97
N GLY A 112 6.03 -10.29 -21.21
CA GLY A 112 5.47 -11.53 -21.75
C GLY A 112 4.44 -11.26 -22.84
N ASN A 113 3.48 -10.35 -22.58
CA ASN A 113 2.48 -9.95 -23.55
C ASN A 113 3.07 -9.27 -24.79
N ALA A 114 4.10 -8.43 -24.62
CA ALA A 114 4.78 -7.77 -25.73
C ALA A 114 5.49 -8.75 -26.68
N ILE A 115 5.98 -9.89 -26.17
CA ILE A 115 6.60 -10.94 -26.97
C ILE A 115 5.55 -11.74 -27.75
N ILE A 116 4.40 -12.04 -27.14
CA ILE A 116 3.37 -12.89 -27.75
C ILE A 116 2.51 -12.10 -28.74
N MET A 117 2.08 -10.88 -28.39
CA MET A 117 1.20 -10.04 -29.21
C MET A 117 1.62 -8.56 -29.14
N SER A 118 2.38 -8.09 -30.12
CA SER A 118 2.90 -6.71 -30.17
C SER A 118 1.81 -5.64 -30.27
N GLU A 119 0.63 -5.96 -30.83
CA GLU A 119 -0.51 -5.03 -30.94
C GLU A 119 -1.11 -4.66 -29.58
N THR A 120 -0.97 -5.52 -28.57
CA THR A 120 -1.50 -5.30 -27.21
C THR A 120 -0.73 -4.21 -26.44
N ILE A 121 0.39 -3.73 -26.97
CA ILE A 121 1.21 -2.70 -26.33
C ILE A 121 0.47 -1.36 -26.28
N PHE A 122 -0.24 -0.98 -27.34
CA PHE A 122 -0.98 0.28 -27.41
C PHE A 122 -2.36 0.22 -26.77
N VAL A 123 -2.98 -0.97 -26.70
CA VAL A 123 -4.26 -1.17 -26.03
C VAL A 123 -4.10 -0.96 -24.53
N GLY A 124 -5.01 -0.19 -23.94
CA GLY A 124 -5.03 0.07 -22.51
C GLY A 124 -3.89 0.96 -22.00
N PHE A 125 -3.25 1.76 -22.87
CA PHE A 125 -2.14 2.65 -22.50
C PHE A 125 -2.46 3.54 -21.28
N PHE A 126 -3.66 4.12 -21.21
CA PHE A 126 -4.10 4.92 -20.06
C PHE A 126 -4.13 4.12 -18.75
N VAL A 127 -4.57 2.86 -18.80
CA VAL A 127 -4.58 1.97 -17.63
C VAL A 127 -3.15 1.68 -17.20
N LYS A 128 -2.23 1.42 -18.14
CA LYS A 128 -0.82 1.16 -17.84
C LYS A 128 -0.17 2.36 -17.14
N ILE A 129 -0.40 3.58 -17.63
CA ILE A 129 0.07 4.81 -16.97
C ILE A 129 -0.50 4.94 -15.56
N ALA A 130 -1.80 4.73 -15.39
CA ALA A 130 -2.45 4.82 -14.08
C ALA A 130 -1.86 3.82 -13.07
N VAL A 131 -1.57 2.59 -13.52
CA VAL A 131 -0.92 1.56 -12.71
C VAL A 131 0.49 1.99 -12.31
N PHE A 132 1.31 2.45 -13.26
CA PHE A 132 2.65 2.94 -12.94
C PHE A 132 2.64 4.14 -12.00
N TYR A 133 1.71 5.08 -12.19
CA TYR A 133 1.54 6.22 -11.31
C TYR A 133 1.20 5.80 -9.88
N GLY A 134 0.27 4.86 -9.72
CA GLY A 134 -0.12 4.34 -8.41
C GLY A 134 1.03 3.63 -7.69
N PHE A 135 1.78 2.80 -8.42
CA PHE A 135 3.00 2.18 -7.88
C PHE A 135 4.09 3.18 -7.54
N PHE A 136 4.32 4.17 -8.40
CA PHE A 136 5.31 5.22 -8.17
C PHE A 136 5.00 5.96 -6.87
N ARG A 137 3.74 6.42 -6.68
CA ARG A 137 3.30 7.01 -5.42
C ARG A 137 3.52 6.06 -4.24
N GLY A 138 3.08 4.81 -4.35
CA GLY A 138 3.26 3.82 -3.29
C GLY A 138 4.70 3.63 -2.86
N ILE A 139 5.62 3.50 -3.82
CA ILE A 139 7.05 3.31 -3.57
C ILE A 139 7.67 4.58 -2.99
N SER A 140 7.35 5.76 -3.54
CA SER A 140 7.84 7.03 -3.01
C SER A 140 7.43 7.21 -1.54
N GLY A 141 6.16 6.96 -1.20
CA GLY A 141 5.68 7.00 0.19
C GLY A 141 6.36 5.97 1.09
N ALA A 142 6.62 4.76 0.59
CA ALA A 142 7.34 3.74 1.35
C ALA A 142 8.81 4.11 1.62
N LEU A 143 9.46 4.82 0.69
CA LEU A 143 10.84 5.29 0.84
C LEU A 143 10.95 6.46 1.83
N SER A 144 10.01 7.41 1.78
CA SER A 144 9.97 8.55 2.71
C SER A 144 9.59 8.14 4.13
N LEU A 145 8.75 7.10 4.28
CA LEU A 145 8.25 6.62 5.58
C LEU A 145 9.35 6.39 6.62
N ARG A 146 10.52 5.85 6.19
CA ARG A 146 11.65 5.62 7.10
C ARG A 146 12.19 6.91 7.70
N ARG A 147 12.36 7.95 6.87
CA ARG A 147 12.85 9.27 7.30
C ARG A 147 11.83 9.95 8.21
N THR A 148 10.55 9.87 7.86
CA THR A 148 9.46 10.45 8.65
C THR A 148 9.34 9.77 10.02
N LYS A 149 9.50 8.45 10.08
CA LYS A 149 9.56 7.69 11.34
C LYS A 149 10.72 8.14 12.24
N GLU A 150 11.93 8.24 11.69
CA GLU A 150 13.12 8.68 12.43
C GLU A 150 12.92 10.12 12.97
N ARG A 151 12.30 11.00 12.18
CA ARG A 151 11.96 12.37 12.59
C ARG A 151 10.91 12.45 13.70
N LEU A 152 9.87 11.61 13.65
CA LEU A 152 8.85 11.58 14.72
C LEU A 152 9.42 11.04 16.03
N SER A 153 10.26 10.01 15.96
CA SER A 153 10.95 9.45 17.12
C SER A 153 11.88 10.48 17.78
N SER A 154 12.64 11.25 16.98
CA SER A 154 13.52 12.30 17.52
C SER A 154 12.78 13.49 18.15
N LEU A 155 11.52 13.72 17.76
CA LEU A 155 10.64 14.72 18.35
C LEU A 155 9.89 14.21 19.61
N GLY A 156 10.15 12.97 20.04
CA GLY A 156 9.60 12.39 21.26
C GLY A 156 8.20 11.79 21.12
N VAL A 157 7.73 11.54 19.89
CA VAL A 157 6.47 10.82 19.66
C VAL A 157 6.65 9.34 20.02
N PRO A 158 5.75 8.74 20.83
CA PRO A 158 5.84 7.35 21.23
C PRO A 158 5.97 6.40 20.04
N GLU A 159 6.93 5.48 20.09
CA GLU A 159 7.16 4.54 18.98
C GLU A 159 5.94 3.68 18.67
N GLU A 160 5.16 3.33 19.70
CA GLU A 160 3.97 2.50 19.56
C GLU A 160 2.86 3.22 18.77
N GLU A 161 2.71 4.54 18.96
CA GLU A 161 1.79 5.37 18.17
C GLU A 161 2.19 5.37 16.69
N ILE A 162 3.50 5.50 16.40
CA ILE A 162 4.04 5.45 15.04
C ILE A 162 3.86 4.06 14.42
N LYS A 163 4.18 2.98 15.16
CA LYS A 163 4.01 1.60 14.69
C LYS A 163 2.55 1.28 14.41
N GLN A 164 1.63 1.72 15.27
CA GLN A 164 0.20 1.52 15.10
C GLN A 164 -0.32 2.26 13.86
N ALA A 165 0.10 3.50 13.64
CA ALA A 165 -0.24 4.28 12.44
C ALA A 165 0.23 3.58 11.15
N ILE A 166 1.47 3.09 11.12
CA ILE A 166 2.02 2.37 9.97
C ILE A 166 1.29 1.05 9.74
N ARG A 167 1.05 0.27 10.80
CA ARG A 167 0.38 -1.03 10.71
C ARG A 167 -1.07 -0.91 10.23
N THR A 168 -1.77 0.13 10.68
CA THR A 168 -3.17 0.36 10.30
C THR A 168 -3.32 1.19 9.03
N LEU A 169 -2.21 1.76 8.52
CA LEU A 169 -2.19 2.76 7.46
C LEU A 169 -3.15 3.92 7.76
N LYS A 170 -3.18 4.40 9.01
CA LYS A 170 -4.00 5.53 9.44
C LYS A 170 -3.13 6.68 9.97
N PRO A 171 -3.45 7.93 9.62
CA PRO A 171 -2.69 9.07 10.10
C PRO A 171 -2.85 9.25 11.62
N ILE A 172 -1.83 9.81 12.25
CA ILE A 172 -1.84 10.14 13.67
C ILE A 172 -2.60 11.47 13.88
N PRO A 173 -3.52 11.57 14.86
CA PRO A 173 -4.20 12.83 15.15
C PRO A 173 -3.21 13.93 15.60
N ARG A 174 -3.55 15.19 15.26
CA ARG A 174 -2.73 16.35 15.61
C ARG A 174 -2.69 16.54 17.12
N THR A 175 -1.54 16.98 17.63
CA THR A 175 -1.40 17.36 19.03
C THR A 175 -1.95 18.79 19.19
N GLY A 176 -2.91 18.96 20.11
CA GLY A 176 -3.52 20.25 20.47
C GLY A 176 -2.78 20.95 21.59
#